data_AF-A0A947Y3L2-F1
#
_entry.id   AF-A0A947Y3L2-F1
#
_cell.length_a   1.000
_cell.length_b   1.000
_cell.length_c   1.000
_cell.angle_alpha   90.00
_cell.angle_beta   90.00
_cell.angle_gamma   90.00
#
_symmetry.space_group_name_H-M   'P 1'
#
loop_
_entity.id
_entity.type
_entity.pdbx_description
1 polymer ?
#
loop_
_entity_poly.entity_id
_entity_poly.type
_entity_poly.pdbx_seq_one_letter_code
_entity_poly.pdbx_strand_id
1 'polypeptide(L)'
;MTATVALAIWLVLLALAFPYARRARHPDTPALAAFLLFAMLFSVVSATLFFLLSGIAARTAWAAALAEPGWALLFLAAVFAPAFLFARWFIKRPPWNRPLPK
;
A
#
# COMPACT_ATOMS: atom_id res chain seq x y z
N MET A 1 -1.09 14.87 -14.33
CA MET A 1 -0.48 15.39 -13.07
C MET A 1 -0.72 14.45 -11.89
N THR A 2 -1.93 13.94 -11.69
CA THR A 2 -2.29 12.99 -10.61
C THR A 2 -1.43 11.72 -10.56
N ALA A 3 -1.10 11.12 -11.71
CA ALA A 3 -0.26 9.92 -11.75
C ALA A 3 1.17 10.15 -11.21
N THR A 4 1.78 11.29 -11.53
CA THR A 4 3.12 11.66 -11.05
C THR A 4 3.12 11.90 -9.54
N VAL A 5 2.09 12.58 -9.03
CA VAL A 5 1.89 12.80 -7.58
C VAL A 5 1.67 11.47 -6.85
N ALA A 6 0.88 10.57 -7.42
CA ALA A 6 0.67 9.23 -6.87
C ALA A 6 1.98 8.43 -6.79
N LEU A 7 2.80 8.48 -7.84
CA LEU A 7 4.13 7.84 -7.88
C LEU A 7 5.07 8.43 -6.82
N ALA A 8 5.11 9.75 -6.69
CA ALA A 8 5.94 10.41 -5.67
C ALA A 8 5.52 10.01 -4.25
N ILE A 9 4.21 10.03 -3.96
CA ILE A 9 3.67 9.59 -2.66
C ILE A 9 3.98 8.12 -2.41
N TRP A 10 3.82 7.27 -3.42
CA TRP A 10 4.13 5.85 -3.32
C TRP A 10 5.61 5.62 -2.99
N LEU A 11 6.54 6.30 -3.66
CA LEU A 11 7.98 6.21 -3.38
C LEU A 11 8.32 6.66 -1.96
N VAL A 12 7.74 7.78 -1.49
CA VAL A 12 7.93 8.28 -0.13
C VAL A 12 7.42 7.30 0.91
N LEU A 13 6.22 6.73 0.70
CA LEU A 13 5.65 5.70 1.57
C LEU A 13 6.51 4.44 1.60
N LEU A 14 7.08 4.04 0.47
CA LEU A 14 7.96 2.87 0.38
C LEU A 14 9.29 3.12 1.10
N ALA A 15 9.88 4.31 0.95
CA ALA A 15 11.08 4.72 1.66
C ALA A 15 10.85 4.74 3.19
N LEU A 16 9.71 5.27 3.63
CA LEU A 16 9.31 5.27 5.05
C LEU A 16 8.97 3.88 5.59
N ALA A 17 8.55 2.95 4.73
CA ALA A 17 8.26 1.59 5.14
C ALA A 17 9.51 0.83 5.61
N PHE A 18 10.71 1.19 5.15
CA PHE A 18 11.96 0.52 5.56
C PHE A 18 12.27 0.65 7.05
N PRO A 19 12.39 1.86 7.64
CA PRO A 19 12.58 2.02 9.08
C PRO A 19 11.38 1.51 9.88
N TYR A 20 10.17 1.58 9.32
CA TYR A 20 8.96 1.10 9.97
C TYR A 20 8.92 -0.42 10.09
N ALA A 21 9.17 -1.16 9.00
CA ALA A 21 9.23 -2.61 8.99
C ALA A 21 10.33 -3.12 9.92
N ARG A 22 11.47 -2.41 10.02
CA ARG A 22 12.54 -2.77 10.96
C ARG A 22 12.09 -2.75 12.43
N ARG A 23 11.18 -1.83 12.81
CA ARG A 23 10.61 -1.72 14.17
C ARG A 23 9.37 -2.60 14.40
N ALA A 24 8.53 -2.78 13.38
CA ALA A 24 7.22 -3.41 13.51
C ALA A 24 7.20 -4.91 13.19
N ARG A 25 8.30 -5.47 12.67
CA ARG A 25 8.43 -6.89 12.30
C ARG A 25 8.32 -7.82 13.50
N HIS A 26 7.91 -9.05 13.23
CA HIS A 26 8.08 -10.17 14.16
C HIS A 26 9.57 -10.45 14.41
N PRO A 27 10.00 -10.80 15.64
CA PRO A 27 11.40 -11.08 15.97
C PRO A 27 12.03 -12.15 15.05
N ASP A 28 11.25 -13.16 14.69
CA ASP A 28 11.69 -14.31 13.89
C ASP A 28 11.77 -14.03 12.38
N THR A 29 11.40 -12.82 11.92
CA THR A 29 11.43 -12.48 10.49
C THR A 29 12.58 -11.52 10.17
N PRO A 30 13.47 -11.83 9.21
CA PRO A 30 14.53 -10.92 8.82
C PRO A 30 13.96 -9.62 8.26
N ALA A 31 14.55 -8.48 8.64
CA ALA A 31 14.01 -7.15 8.34
C ALA A 31 13.84 -6.92 6.84
N LEU A 32 14.77 -7.43 6.05
CA LEU A 32 14.71 -7.35 4.59
C LEU A 32 13.51 -8.13 4.03
N ALA A 33 13.23 -9.34 4.54
CA ALA A 33 12.08 -10.12 4.09
C ALA A 33 10.75 -9.44 4.46
N ALA A 34 10.64 -8.90 5.69
CA ALA A 34 9.47 -8.14 6.11
C ALA A 34 9.26 -6.89 5.23
N PHE A 35 10.34 -6.18 4.89
CA PHE A 35 10.28 -5.03 3.98
C PHE A 35 9.86 -5.42 2.56
N LEU A 36 10.45 -6.48 1.99
CA LEU A 36 10.12 -6.94 0.64
C LEU A 36 8.65 -7.41 0.56
N LEU A 37 8.17 -8.14 1.57
CA LEU A 37 6.76 -8.53 1.67
C LEU A 37 5.84 -7.32 1.80
N PHE A 38 6.20 -6.36 2.64
CA PHE A 38 5.45 -5.12 2.77
C PHE A 38 5.37 -4.38 1.44
N ALA A 39 6.52 -4.16 0.80
CA ALA A 39 6.63 -3.42 -0.45
C ALA A 39 5.82 -4.12 -1.57
N MET A 40 5.94 -5.44 -1.69
CA MET A 40 5.18 -6.23 -2.66
C MET A 40 3.66 -6.09 -2.41
N LEU A 41 3.19 -6.35 -1.19
CA LEU A 41 1.77 -6.29 -0.86
C LEU A 41 1.20 -4.88 -1.01
N PHE A 42 1.93 -3.88 -0.51
CA PHE A 42 1.53 -2.48 -0.66
C PHE A 42 1.43 -2.10 -2.13
N SER A 43 2.40 -2.49 -2.96
CA SER A 43 2.39 -2.20 -4.40
C SER A 43 1.22 -2.86 -5.11
N VAL A 44 1.01 -4.15 -4.89
CA VAL A 44 -0.09 -4.90 -5.53
C VAL A 44 -1.44 -4.32 -5.11
N VAL A 45 -1.68 -4.16 -3.80
CA VAL A 45 -2.97 -3.69 -3.28
C VAL A 45 -3.23 -2.23 -3.69
N SER A 46 -2.22 -1.36 -3.61
CA SER A 46 -2.36 0.04 -4.04
C SER A 46 -2.62 0.15 -5.54
N ALA A 47 -1.92 -0.62 -6.38
CA ALA A 47 -2.16 -0.66 -7.82
C ALA A 47 -3.59 -1.15 -8.13
N THR A 48 -4.00 -2.27 -7.53
CA THR A 48 -5.36 -2.81 -7.70
C THR A 48 -6.42 -1.78 -7.31
N LEU A 49 -6.29 -1.16 -6.14
CA LEU A 49 -7.24 -0.13 -5.68
C LEU A 49 -7.23 1.10 -6.58
N PHE A 50 -6.05 1.57 -7.00
CA PHE A 50 -5.93 2.72 -7.88
C PHE A 50 -6.63 2.48 -9.21
N PHE A 51 -6.39 1.35 -9.88
CA PHE A 51 -7.04 1.04 -11.14
C PHE A 51 -8.54 0.81 -10.98
N LEU A 52 -8.96 0.12 -9.91
CA LEU A 52 -10.37 -0.14 -9.64
C LEU A 52 -11.14 1.18 -9.43
N LEU A 53 -10.65 2.03 -8.52
CA LEU A 53 -11.29 3.30 -8.20
C LEU A 53 -11.19 4.29 -9.37
N SER A 54 -10.08 4.32 -10.11
CA SER A 54 -9.95 5.13 -11.33
C SER A 54 -10.92 4.67 -12.41
N GLY A 55 -11.12 3.36 -12.57
CA GLY A 55 -12.09 2.80 -13.51
C GLY A 55 -13.54 3.18 -13.16
N ILE A 56 -13.87 3.20 -11.86
CA ILE A 56 -15.18 3.66 -11.38
C ILE A 56 -15.34 5.17 -11.61
N ALA A 57 -14.31 5.96 -11.27
CA ALA A 57 -14.35 7.41 -11.44
C ALA A 57 -14.43 7.83 -12.91
N ALA A 58 -13.81 7.08 -13.82
CA ALA A 58 -13.86 7.34 -15.26
C ALA A 58 -15.24 7.00 -15.87
N ARG A 59 -15.96 6.04 -15.30
CA ARG A 59 -17.33 5.66 -15.73
C ARG A 59 -18.42 6.51 -15.09
N THR A 60 -18.07 7.36 -14.14
CA THR A 60 -19.00 8.24 -13.42
C THR A 60 -18.65 9.69 -13.69
N ALA A 61 -19.56 10.63 -13.40
CA ALA A 61 -19.27 12.07 -13.52
C ALA A 61 -18.20 12.59 -12.52
N TRP A 62 -17.60 11.70 -11.73
CA TRP A 62 -16.60 12.01 -10.72
C TRP A 62 -15.21 12.31 -11.30
N ALA A 63 -14.99 12.07 -12.59
CA ALA A 63 -13.76 12.45 -13.28
C ALA A 63 -13.46 13.97 -13.14
N ALA A 64 -14.50 14.81 -13.14
CA ALA A 64 -14.36 16.25 -12.91
C ALA A 64 -13.93 16.57 -11.48
N ALA A 65 -14.43 15.84 -10.48
CA ALA A 65 -14.03 16.02 -9.09
C ALA A 65 -12.54 15.69 -8.89
N LEU A 66 -11.97 14.73 -9.61
CA LEU A 66 -10.54 14.40 -9.54
C LEU A 66 -9.61 15.49 -10.11
N ALA A 67 -10.14 16.49 -10.83
CA ALA A 67 -9.36 17.64 -11.28
C ALA A 67 -9.06 18.61 -10.13
N GLU A 68 -9.91 18.63 -9.10
CA GLU A 68 -9.71 19.41 -7.88
C GLU A 68 -8.64 18.74 -7.00
N PRO A 69 -7.61 19.48 -6.54
CA PRO A 69 -6.51 18.91 -5.77
C PRO A 69 -6.97 18.29 -4.44
N GLY A 70 -8.00 18.83 -3.80
CA GLY A 70 -8.55 18.29 -2.56
C GLY A 70 -9.16 16.90 -2.73
N TRP A 71 -9.98 16.72 -3.76
CA TRP A 71 -10.58 15.42 -4.09
C TRP A 71 -9.55 14.42 -4.59
N ALA A 72 -8.53 14.87 -5.33
CA ALA A 72 -7.40 14.02 -5.72
C ALA A 72 -6.63 13.50 -4.49
N LEU A 73 -6.42 14.32 -3.46
CA LEU A 73 -5.79 13.89 -2.21
C LEU A 73 -6.66 12.88 -1.45
N LEU A 74 -7.96 13.12 -1.35
CA LEU A 74 -8.89 12.17 -0.72
C LEU A 74 -8.92 10.83 -1.46
N PHE A 75 -8.91 10.85 -2.79
CA PHE A 75 -8.82 9.66 -3.61
C PHE A 75 -7.52 8.87 -3.34
N LEU A 76 -6.38 9.56 -3.31
CA LEU A 76 -5.10 8.92 -3.01
C LEU A 76 -5.04 8.38 -1.58
N ALA A 77 -5.64 9.07 -0.62
CA ALA A 77 -5.78 8.56 0.74
C ALA A 77 -6.63 7.28 0.78
N ALA A 78 -7.75 7.24 0.04
CA ALA A 78 -8.61 6.07 -0.08
C ALA A 78 -7.91 4.87 -0.75
N VAL A 79 -6.90 5.11 -1.60
CA VAL A 79 -6.07 4.05 -2.20
C VAL A 79 -4.98 3.59 -1.23
N PHE A 80 -4.15 4.53 -0.76
CA PHE A 80 -2.92 4.19 -0.05
C PHE A 80 -3.16 3.83 1.42
N ALA A 81 -4.13 4.42 2.10
CA ALA A 81 -4.39 4.11 3.51
C ALA A 81 -4.78 2.64 3.74
N PRO A 82 -5.79 2.07 3.03
CA PRO A 82 -6.12 0.65 3.20
C PRO A 82 -4.99 -0.27 2.71
N ALA A 83 -4.29 0.08 1.63
CA ALA A 83 -3.14 -0.69 1.16
C ALA A 83 -2.02 -0.76 2.21
N PHE A 84 -1.72 0.38 2.85
CA PHE A 84 -0.74 0.47 3.92
C PHE A 84 -1.17 -0.32 5.16
N LEU A 85 -2.43 -0.19 5.58
CA LEU A 85 -2.97 -0.93 6.73
C LEU A 85 -2.94 -2.44 6.49
N PHE A 86 -3.29 -2.88 5.27
CA PHE A 86 -3.26 -4.28 4.88
C PHE A 86 -1.84 -4.84 4.91
N ALA A 87 -0.89 -4.17 4.25
CA ALA A 87 0.52 -4.59 4.23
C ALA A 87 1.12 -4.58 5.65
N ARG A 88 0.81 -3.55 6.46
CA ARG A 88 1.21 -3.43 7.87
C ARG A 88 0.69 -4.59 8.71
N TRP A 89 -0.58 -4.94 8.54
CA TRP A 89 -1.19 -6.04 9.29
C TRP A 89 -0.54 -7.38 8.91
N PHE A 90 -0.19 -7.55 7.63
CA PHE A 90 0.43 -8.79 7.16
C PHE A 90 1.84 -8.99 7.74
N ILE A 91 2.70 -7.97 7.76
CA ILE A 91 4.06 -8.08 8.33
C ILE A 91 4.11 -8.30 9.84
N LYS A 92 3.00 -8.03 10.54
CA LYS A 92 2.88 -8.27 11.98
C LYS A 92 2.47 -9.69 12.31
N ARG A 93 1.97 -10.46 11.33
CA ARG A 93 1.56 -11.85 11.57
C ARG A 93 2.81 -12.71 11.78
N PRO A 94 2.75 -13.67 12.73
CA PRO A 94 3.85 -14.61 12.90
C PRO A 94 4.06 -15.38 11.59
N PRO A 95 5.33 -15.67 11.22
CA PRO A 95 5.60 -16.53 10.08
C PRO A 95 4.91 -17.87 10.27
N TRP A 96 4.37 -18.44 9.19
CA TRP A 96 3.67 -19.73 9.23
C TRP A 96 4.67 -20.88 9.39
N ASN A 97 5.33 -20.95 10.54
CA ASN A 97 6.15 -22.08 10.96
C ASN A 97 5.24 -23.14 11.58
N ARG A 98 4.33 -23.72 10.78
CA ARG A 98 3.71 -24.97 11.18
C ARG A 98 4.72 -26.09 10.91
N PRO A 99 5.17 -26.85 11.93
CA PRO A 99 5.96 -28.04 11.66
C PRO A 99 5.13 -28.97 10.77
N LEU A 100 5.76 -29.48 9.71
CA LEU A 100 5.15 -30.50 8.85
C LEU A 100 4.73 -31.69 9.75
N PRO A 101 3.49 -32.19 9.64
CA PRO A 101 3.11 -33.42 10.34
C PRO A 101 4.03 -34.55 9.85
N LYS A 102 4.62 -35.28 10.81
CA LYS A 102 5.46 -36.46 10.56
C LYS A 102 4.63 -37.64 10.05
#